data_AF-A0A1Q7W2D4-F1
#
_entry.id   AF-A0A1Q7W2D4-F1
#
_cell.length_a   1.000
_cell.length_b   1.000
_cell.length_c   1.000
_cell.angle_alpha   90.00
_cell.angle_beta   90.00
_cell.angle_gamma   90.00
#
_symmetry.space_group_name_H-M   'P 1'
#
loop_
_entity.id
_entity.type
_entity.pdbx_description
1 polymer ?
#
loop_
_entity_poly.entity_id
_entity_poly.type
_entity_poly.pdbx_seq_one_letter_code
_entity_poly.pdbx_strand_id
1 'polypeptide(L)'
;MFDLVLAGGEVLDGTGCAPVRADVGVRDGRVTAVDRLDGAAAAARIDATGCYVAPGFVDAHVHADAAVLDPAVQLALLRQGITTVVLGQDGLSYAPGSPSTVEFVSRYFGAVNGAHPGFPGGTVADLLTTYDRATAVNTAYLVPHGTVRYEVLGPAPRRLELGRTNPDAFYERWYDLAALGREVLEPLRTNGSGRILPTLWNPVTDRSTRAAYLTVPPGGIVLLSGPLLLGAGLELDFTVHCGQSTAARDRRTPDADRWTLPAYLRYAEEVHPEYLADVVLRMDDPRHPALVESAVG
;
A
#
# COMPACT_ATOMS: atom_id res chain seq x y z
N MET A 1 -15.94 42.32 -30.53
CA MET A 1 -14.87 42.83 -29.64
C MET A 1 -14.21 41.66 -28.95
N PHE A 2 -12.90 41.70 -28.72
CA PHE A 2 -12.14 40.71 -27.94
C PHE A 2 -11.86 41.23 -26.53
N ASP A 3 -11.62 40.33 -25.59
CA ASP A 3 -11.16 40.71 -24.24
C ASP A 3 -9.66 40.99 -24.26
N LEU A 4 -8.90 40.12 -24.94
CA LEU A 4 -7.46 40.22 -25.10
C LEU A 4 -7.06 39.85 -26.53
N VAL A 5 -6.11 40.60 -27.08
CA VAL A 5 -5.37 40.22 -28.30
C VAL A 5 -3.87 40.20 -28.00
N LEU A 6 -3.23 39.07 -28.27
CA LEU A 6 -1.77 38.95 -28.33
C LEU A 6 -1.36 39.18 -29.79
N ALA A 7 -0.61 40.24 -30.09
CA ALA A 7 -0.37 40.68 -31.46
C ALA A 7 1.07 40.44 -31.93
N GLY A 8 1.25 40.02 -33.18
CA GLY A 8 2.56 39.95 -33.85
C GLY A 8 3.48 38.81 -33.44
N GLY A 9 3.01 37.87 -32.63
CA GLY A 9 3.81 36.76 -32.12
C GLY A 9 4.00 35.60 -33.10
N GLU A 10 4.95 34.72 -32.77
CA GLU A 10 5.09 33.42 -33.42
C GLU A 10 4.30 32.36 -32.63
N VAL A 11 3.19 31.90 -33.20
CA VAL A 11 2.27 30.97 -32.55
C VAL A 11 2.78 29.54 -32.68
N LEU A 12 3.01 28.91 -31.53
CA LEU A 12 3.30 27.49 -31.34
C LEU A 12 2.03 26.84 -30.80
N ASP A 13 1.24 26.17 -31.64
CA ASP A 13 -0.07 25.64 -31.24
C ASP A 13 -0.04 24.32 -30.45
N GLY A 14 1.16 23.75 -30.24
CA GLY A 14 1.35 22.49 -29.52
C GLY A 14 1.13 21.23 -30.36
N THR A 15 0.83 21.34 -31.66
CA THR A 15 0.63 20.18 -32.56
C THR A 15 1.95 19.57 -33.07
N GLY A 16 3.08 20.23 -32.82
CA GLY A 16 4.39 19.88 -33.36
C GLY A 16 4.68 20.48 -34.74
N CYS A 17 3.76 21.27 -35.30
CA CYS A 17 4.00 22.03 -36.52
C CYS A 17 5.00 23.18 -36.31
N ALA A 18 5.57 23.69 -37.40
CA ALA A 18 6.42 24.88 -37.37
C ALA A 18 5.62 26.12 -36.89
N PRO A 19 6.25 27.05 -36.14
CA PRO A 19 5.58 28.27 -35.68
C PRO A 19 5.03 29.09 -36.85
N VAL A 20 3.85 29.71 -36.64
CA VAL A 20 3.23 30.61 -37.61
C VAL A 20 3.06 32.01 -37.03
N ARG A 21 3.36 33.04 -37.82
CA ARG A 21 3.15 34.42 -37.37
C ARG A 21 1.67 34.77 -37.43
N ALA A 22 1.06 35.04 -36.27
CA ALA A 22 -0.36 35.36 -36.15
C ALA A 22 -0.65 36.14 -34.86
N ASP A 23 -1.82 36.78 -34.80
CA ASP A 23 -2.38 37.30 -33.57
C ASP A 23 -3.28 36.24 -32.92
N VAL A 24 -3.37 36.24 -31.59
CA VAL A 24 -4.28 35.35 -30.83
C VAL A 24 -5.34 36.18 -30.13
N GLY A 25 -6.60 35.96 -30.50
CA GLY A 25 -7.76 36.65 -29.94
C GLY A 25 -8.50 35.81 -28.90
N VAL A 26 -8.69 36.36 -27.71
CA VAL A 26 -9.40 35.73 -26.59
C VAL A 26 -10.73 36.45 -26.34
N ARG A 27 -11.80 35.67 -26.16
CA ARG A 27 -13.14 36.14 -25.75
C ARG A 27 -13.76 35.13 -24.79
N ASP A 28 -14.33 35.62 -23.69
CA ASP A 28 -15.01 34.81 -22.65
C ASP A 28 -14.12 33.66 -22.14
N GLY A 29 -12.83 33.96 -21.93
CA GLY A 29 -11.83 33.00 -21.46
C GLY A 29 -11.42 31.93 -22.49
N ARG A 30 -11.84 32.05 -23.76
CA ARG A 30 -11.52 31.10 -24.83
C ARG A 30 -10.74 31.76 -25.95
N VAL A 31 -9.79 31.03 -26.52
CA VAL A 31 -9.19 31.41 -27.80
C VAL A 31 -10.26 31.27 -28.89
N THR A 32 -10.57 32.37 -29.56
CA THR A 32 -11.64 32.43 -30.59
C THR A 32 -11.12 32.79 -31.98
N ALA A 33 -9.87 33.23 -32.09
CA ALA A 33 -9.20 33.48 -33.37
C ALA A 33 -7.68 33.29 -33.23
N VAL A 34 -7.07 32.72 -34.27
CA VAL A 34 -5.62 32.69 -34.50
C VAL A 34 -5.41 33.10 -35.96
N ASP A 35 -5.23 34.39 -36.20
CA ASP A 35 -5.19 34.99 -37.54
C ASP A 35 -4.58 36.40 -37.46
N ARG A 36 -4.55 37.16 -38.56
CA ARG A 36 -4.28 38.59 -38.54
C ARG A 36 -5.46 39.37 -37.98
N LEU A 37 -5.26 40.06 -36.86
CA LEU A 37 -6.31 40.83 -36.17
C LEU A 37 -6.00 42.33 -36.19
N ASP A 38 -5.45 42.81 -37.31
CA ASP A 38 -5.20 44.22 -37.59
C ASP A 38 -6.51 45.02 -37.49
N GLY A 39 -6.55 46.04 -36.63
CA GLY A 39 -7.74 46.90 -36.46
C GLY A 39 -8.92 46.26 -35.72
N ALA A 40 -8.84 45.00 -35.29
CA ALA A 40 -9.88 44.38 -34.48
C ALA A 40 -9.96 45.04 -33.08
N ALA A 41 -11.18 45.38 -32.64
CA ALA A 41 -11.41 45.97 -31.32
C ALA A 41 -11.17 44.95 -30.20
N ALA A 42 -10.34 45.30 -29.23
CA ALA A 42 -10.02 44.51 -28.04
C ALA A 42 -9.98 45.39 -26.77
N ALA A 43 -10.38 44.85 -25.62
CA ALA A 43 -10.26 45.56 -24.34
C ALA A 43 -8.79 45.71 -23.91
N ALA A 44 -7.97 44.69 -24.14
CA ALA A 44 -6.52 44.74 -23.98
C ALA A 44 -5.81 44.22 -25.24
N ARG A 45 -4.68 44.85 -25.60
CA ARG A 45 -3.80 44.38 -26.67
C ARG A 45 -2.36 44.36 -26.17
N ILE A 46 -1.70 43.21 -26.29
CA ILE A 46 -0.32 42.99 -25.87
C ILE A 46 0.52 42.76 -27.13
N ASP A 47 1.62 43.50 -27.27
CA ASP A 47 2.60 43.28 -28.33
C ASP A 47 3.50 42.08 -27.98
N ALA A 48 3.43 41.04 -28.79
CA ALA A 48 4.22 39.81 -28.68
C ALA A 48 5.25 39.70 -29.82
N THR A 49 5.58 40.80 -30.51
CA THR A 49 6.56 40.82 -31.59
C THR A 49 7.92 40.33 -31.09
N GLY A 50 8.47 39.32 -31.78
CA GLY A 50 9.73 38.68 -31.39
C GLY A 50 9.61 37.69 -30.23
N CYS A 51 8.38 37.42 -29.76
CA CYS A 51 8.08 36.41 -28.76
C CYS A 51 7.30 35.23 -29.36
N TYR A 52 7.40 34.08 -28.70
CA TYR A 52 6.53 32.95 -28.95
C TYR A 52 5.22 33.08 -28.16
N VAL A 53 4.12 32.69 -28.79
CA VAL A 53 2.81 32.53 -28.14
C VAL A 53 2.46 31.05 -28.18
N ALA A 54 2.36 30.42 -27.00
CA ALA A 54 2.12 28.98 -26.87
C ALA A 54 0.96 28.71 -25.90
N PRO A 55 0.33 27.51 -25.96
CA PRO A 55 -0.48 27.01 -24.87
C PRO A 55 0.30 27.07 -23.55
N GLY A 56 -0.40 27.37 -22.46
CA GLY A 56 0.19 27.29 -21.13
C GLY A 56 0.67 25.87 -20.83
N PHE A 57 1.80 25.75 -20.15
CA PHE A 57 2.39 24.45 -19.86
C PHE A 57 1.55 23.67 -18.84
N VAL A 58 1.55 22.35 -19.01
CA VAL A 58 0.91 21.39 -18.10
C VAL A 58 2.02 20.67 -17.34
N ASP A 59 2.11 20.92 -16.04
CA ASP A 59 2.99 20.17 -15.17
C ASP A 59 2.32 18.84 -14.81
N ALA A 60 2.73 17.80 -15.53
CA ALA A 60 2.14 16.47 -15.42
C ALA A 60 2.53 15.73 -14.14
N HIS A 61 3.54 16.21 -13.40
CA HIS A 61 4.06 15.52 -12.24
C HIS A 61 4.62 16.52 -11.21
N VAL A 62 3.75 16.94 -10.29
CA VAL A 62 4.11 17.89 -9.24
C VAL A 62 3.47 17.52 -7.90
N HIS A 63 4.22 17.80 -6.84
CA HIS A 63 3.79 17.66 -5.45
C HIS A 63 3.40 19.02 -4.88
N ALA A 64 2.28 19.56 -5.36
CA ALA A 64 1.76 20.87 -4.96
C ALA A 64 0.39 20.79 -4.28
N ASP A 65 -0.06 19.59 -3.88
CA ASP A 65 -1.43 19.32 -3.43
C ASP A 65 -1.94 20.28 -2.33
N ALA A 66 -1.10 20.64 -1.35
CA ALA A 66 -1.42 21.71 -0.40
C ALA A 66 -0.78 23.04 -0.77
N ALA A 67 0.45 23.01 -1.27
CA ALA A 67 1.25 24.20 -1.54
C ALA A 67 0.64 25.11 -2.62
N VAL A 68 -0.13 24.57 -3.57
CA VAL A 68 -0.79 25.33 -4.64
C VAL A 68 -1.80 26.35 -4.10
N LEU A 69 -2.24 26.24 -2.84
CA LEU A 69 -3.11 27.23 -2.20
C LEU A 69 -2.34 28.48 -1.73
N ASP A 70 -1.01 28.46 -1.71
CA ASP A 70 -0.19 29.63 -1.44
C ASP A 70 -0.03 30.47 -2.73
N PRO A 71 -0.45 31.76 -2.73
CA PRO A 71 -0.28 32.65 -3.88
C PRO A 71 1.17 32.78 -4.37
N ALA A 72 2.17 32.63 -3.49
CA ALA A 72 3.57 32.68 -3.88
C ALA A 72 3.97 31.46 -4.72
N VAL A 73 3.45 30.28 -4.39
CA VAL A 73 3.66 29.04 -5.16
C VAL A 73 2.94 29.13 -6.51
N GLN A 74 1.70 29.62 -6.52
CA GLN A 74 0.95 29.87 -7.76
C GLN A 74 1.72 30.82 -8.69
N LEU A 75 2.25 31.91 -8.15
CA LEU A 75 3.06 32.86 -8.91
C LEU A 75 4.36 32.24 -9.42
N ALA A 76 5.00 31.37 -8.63
CA ALA A 76 6.22 30.67 -9.04
C ALA A 76 5.97 29.70 -10.21
N LEU A 77 4.83 29.00 -10.22
CA LEU A 77 4.39 28.15 -11.33
C LEU A 77 4.12 28.99 -12.59
N LEU A 78 3.35 30.08 -12.45
CA LEU A 78 3.01 30.97 -13.57
C LEU A 78 4.25 31.63 -14.19
N ARG A 79 5.26 31.97 -13.39
CA ARG A 79 6.55 32.51 -13.89
C ARG A 79 7.33 31.52 -14.76
N GLN A 80 7.04 30.24 -14.67
CA GLN A 80 7.60 29.20 -15.52
C GLN A 80 6.72 28.92 -16.76
N GLY A 81 5.57 29.58 -16.89
CA GLY A 81 4.59 29.33 -17.94
C GLY A 81 3.61 28.19 -17.63
N ILE A 82 3.65 27.63 -16.41
CA ILE A 82 2.73 26.55 -16.00
C ILE A 82 1.36 27.14 -15.71
N THR A 83 0.34 26.59 -16.37
CA THR A 83 -1.06 27.00 -16.19
C THR A 83 -1.94 25.89 -15.64
N THR A 84 -1.46 24.64 -15.66
CA THR A 84 -2.18 23.47 -15.15
C THR A 84 -1.22 22.56 -14.40
N VAL A 85 -1.64 22.06 -13.24
CA VAL A 85 -0.90 21.09 -12.44
C VAL A 85 -1.68 19.81 -12.26
N VAL A 86 -1.01 18.66 -12.35
CA VAL A 86 -1.58 17.34 -12.08
C VAL A 86 -1.11 16.85 -10.70
N LEU A 87 -2.04 16.82 -9.76
CA LEU A 87 -1.87 16.51 -8.34
C LEU A 87 -2.18 15.03 -8.05
N GLY A 88 -1.97 14.57 -6.81
CA GLY A 88 -2.23 13.17 -6.41
C GLY A 88 -1.12 12.20 -6.83
N GLN A 89 0.10 12.71 -7.02
CA GLN A 89 1.25 11.95 -7.52
C GLN A 89 1.74 10.89 -6.52
N ASP A 90 2.45 9.90 -7.04
CA ASP A 90 3.13 8.83 -6.29
C ASP A 90 2.26 8.06 -5.28
N GLY A 91 0.95 8.04 -5.56
CA GLY A 91 -0.01 7.24 -4.82
C GLY A 91 -0.39 7.81 -3.45
N LEU A 92 0.00 9.04 -3.09
CA LEU A 92 -0.34 9.65 -1.81
C LEU A 92 -0.81 11.10 -1.95
N SER A 93 -2.03 11.35 -1.52
CA SER A 93 -2.59 12.69 -1.33
C SER A 93 -3.84 12.63 -0.43
N TYR A 94 -4.53 13.74 -0.19
CA TYR A 94 -5.50 13.87 0.90
C TYR A 94 -6.85 13.19 0.66
N ALA A 95 -7.24 12.94 -0.60
CA ALA A 95 -8.52 12.35 -0.95
C ALA A 95 -8.37 11.14 -1.89
N PRO A 96 -9.33 10.21 -1.91
CA PRO A 96 -10.46 10.10 -0.99
C PRO A 96 -10.00 9.58 0.38
N GLY A 97 -10.65 10.02 1.46
CA GLY A 97 -10.35 9.47 2.78
C GLY A 97 -10.99 10.22 3.95
N SER A 98 -11.18 9.51 5.05
CA SER A 98 -11.60 10.02 6.36
C SER A 98 -10.55 10.97 6.98
N PRO A 99 -10.89 11.70 8.06
CA PRO A 99 -9.93 12.53 8.79
C PRO A 99 -8.66 11.78 9.22
N SER A 100 -8.76 10.50 9.59
CA SER A 100 -7.59 9.69 9.92
C SER A 100 -6.67 9.42 8.72
N THR A 101 -7.24 9.33 7.52
CA THR A 101 -6.46 9.18 6.28
C THR A 101 -5.74 10.47 5.93
N VAL A 102 -6.41 11.61 6.07
CA VAL A 102 -5.76 12.93 5.89
C VAL A 102 -4.63 13.11 6.89
N GLU A 103 -4.84 12.77 8.16
CA GLU A 103 -3.80 12.82 9.20
C GLU A 103 -2.62 11.92 8.85
N PHE A 104 -2.88 10.68 8.41
CA PHE A 104 -1.84 9.76 7.99
C PHE A 104 -1.02 10.31 6.84
N VAL A 105 -1.65 10.77 5.75
CA VAL A 105 -0.92 11.30 4.58
C VAL A 105 -0.16 12.57 4.96
N SER A 106 -0.76 13.46 5.73
CA SER A 106 -0.11 14.71 6.20
C SER A 106 1.10 14.43 7.09
N ARG A 107 1.14 13.29 7.78
CA ARG A 107 2.30 12.86 8.59
C ARG A 107 3.33 12.09 7.77
N TYR A 108 2.88 11.07 7.03
CA TYR A 108 3.76 10.13 6.32
C TYR A 108 4.40 10.77 5.08
N PHE A 109 3.64 11.60 4.37
CA PHE A 109 4.04 12.23 3.12
C PHE A 109 4.13 13.76 3.22
N GLY A 110 4.04 14.30 4.45
CA GLY A 110 4.05 15.74 4.69
C GLY A 110 5.34 16.46 4.31
N ALA A 111 6.49 15.77 4.29
CA ALA A 111 7.75 16.35 3.81
C ALA A 111 7.73 16.67 2.30
N VAL A 112 6.83 16.03 1.55
CA VAL A 112 6.69 16.20 0.11
C VAL A 112 5.50 17.10 -0.22
N ASN A 113 4.28 16.71 0.21
CA ASN A 113 3.06 17.46 -0.14
C ASN A 113 2.71 18.57 0.87
N GLY A 114 3.30 18.57 2.06
CA GLY A 114 2.83 19.38 3.18
C GLY A 114 1.54 18.84 3.80
N ALA A 115 0.94 19.64 4.69
CA ALA A 115 -0.38 19.39 5.24
C ALA A 115 -1.40 20.32 4.54
N HIS A 116 -2.57 19.78 4.18
CA HIS A 116 -3.63 20.60 3.59
C HIS A 116 -4.17 21.60 4.63
N PRO A 117 -4.29 22.90 4.33
CA PRO A 117 -4.62 23.92 5.32
C PRO A 117 -6.06 23.88 5.86
N GLY A 118 -6.95 23.10 5.23
CA GLY A 118 -8.36 23.07 5.61
C GLY A 118 -9.21 21.95 5.02
N PHE A 119 -8.61 20.84 4.58
CA PHE A 119 -9.38 19.70 4.08
C PHE A 119 -9.47 18.64 5.18
N PRO A 120 -10.66 18.39 5.77
CA PRO A 120 -10.79 17.47 6.89
C PRO A 120 -10.92 16.00 6.46
N GLY A 121 -10.97 15.72 5.16
CA GLY A 121 -11.33 14.40 4.61
C GLY A 121 -12.66 14.46 3.87
N GLY A 122 -12.86 13.50 2.96
CA GLY A 122 -14.02 13.42 2.08
C GLY A 122 -13.69 12.76 0.76
N THR A 123 -14.52 13.05 -0.23
CA THR A 123 -14.36 12.59 -1.61
C THR A 123 -13.33 13.42 -2.38
N VAL A 124 -12.94 12.96 -3.57
CA VAL A 124 -12.12 13.75 -4.49
C VAL A 124 -12.84 15.03 -4.91
N ALA A 125 -14.16 15.00 -5.07
CA ALA A 125 -14.93 16.20 -5.40
C ALA A 125 -14.88 17.24 -4.27
N ASP A 126 -14.91 16.79 -3.02
CA ASP A 126 -14.76 17.68 -1.86
C ASP A 126 -13.38 18.34 -1.84
N LEU A 127 -12.32 17.59 -2.16
CA LEU A 127 -10.96 18.13 -2.26
C LEU A 127 -10.85 19.14 -3.41
N LEU A 128 -11.36 18.81 -4.60
CA LEU A 128 -11.33 19.71 -5.77
C LEU A 128 -12.09 21.02 -5.50
N THR A 129 -13.15 20.97 -4.70
CA THR A 129 -13.87 22.18 -4.25
C THR A 129 -12.98 23.14 -3.46
N THR A 130 -11.94 22.65 -2.78
CA THR A 130 -10.99 23.53 -2.07
C THR A 130 -10.04 24.29 -2.99
N TYR A 131 -9.86 23.82 -4.23
CA TYR A 131 -9.04 24.50 -5.23
C TYR A 131 -9.86 25.43 -6.12
N ASP A 132 -11.16 25.14 -6.31
CA ASP A 132 -12.04 25.94 -7.17
C ASP A 132 -12.01 27.41 -6.77
N ARG A 133 -11.61 28.26 -7.72
CA ARG A 133 -11.42 29.72 -7.55
C ARG A 133 -10.43 30.16 -6.46
N ALA A 134 -9.75 29.22 -5.81
CA ALA A 134 -8.68 29.48 -4.85
C ALA A 134 -7.29 29.49 -5.51
N THR A 135 -7.17 28.91 -6.72
CA THR A 135 -5.91 28.83 -7.47
C THR A 135 -5.95 29.64 -8.76
N ALA A 136 -4.86 30.34 -9.08
CA ALA A 136 -4.66 31.00 -10.37
C ALA A 136 -4.26 30.04 -11.50
N VAL A 137 -3.84 28.82 -11.16
CA VAL A 137 -3.57 27.72 -12.10
C VAL A 137 -4.70 26.70 -12.03
N ASN A 138 -4.94 25.98 -13.13
CA ASN A 138 -5.87 24.85 -13.15
C ASN A 138 -5.30 23.67 -12.36
N THR A 139 -6.17 22.91 -11.72
CA THR A 139 -5.80 21.68 -11.01
C THR A 139 -6.50 20.48 -11.62
N ALA A 140 -5.75 19.40 -11.80
CA ALA A 140 -6.25 18.07 -12.11
C ALA A 140 -5.73 17.10 -11.04
N TYR A 141 -6.45 16.01 -10.77
CA TYR A 141 -6.15 15.14 -9.63
C TYR A 141 -6.18 13.67 -10.02
N LEU A 142 -5.11 12.96 -9.71
CA LEU A 142 -5.03 11.50 -9.80
C LEU A 142 -5.51 10.87 -8.49
N VAL A 143 -6.32 9.82 -8.58
CA VAL A 143 -6.76 9.08 -7.39
C VAL A 143 -5.57 8.29 -6.82
N PRO A 144 -5.09 8.59 -5.60
CA PRO A 144 -3.84 8.02 -5.10
C PRO A 144 -4.07 6.62 -4.50
N HIS A 145 -3.44 5.60 -5.08
CA HIS A 145 -3.61 4.21 -4.63
C HIS A 145 -3.24 3.99 -3.15
N GLY A 146 -2.15 4.58 -2.66
CA GLY A 146 -1.72 4.47 -1.26
C GLY A 146 -2.70 5.10 -0.28
N THR A 147 -3.30 6.24 -0.64
CA THR A 147 -4.39 6.86 0.13
C THR A 147 -5.62 5.95 0.19
N VAL A 148 -6.07 5.42 -0.96
CA VAL A 148 -7.20 4.48 -1.02
C VAL A 148 -6.92 3.22 -0.20
N ARG A 149 -5.70 2.66 -0.32
CA ARG A 149 -5.28 1.49 0.45
C ARG A 149 -5.36 1.76 1.95
N TYR A 150 -4.87 2.92 2.39
CA TYR A 150 -4.90 3.28 3.81
C TYR A 150 -6.34 3.45 4.31
N GLU A 151 -7.19 4.15 3.57
CA GLU A 151 -8.60 4.35 3.94
C GLU A 151 -9.33 3.01 4.10
N VAL A 152 -9.07 2.04 3.21
CA VAL A 152 -9.77 0.74 3.23
C VAL A 152 -9.16 -0.24 4.24
N LEU A 153 -7.82 -0.28 4.37
CA LEU A 153 -7.13 -1.33 5.13
C LEU A 153 -6.56 -0.87 6.47
N GLY A 154 -6.41 0.45 6.67
CA GLY A 154 -5.77 1.07 7.82
C GLY A 154 -4.24 1.01 7.81
N PRO A 155 -3.59 1.48 8.89
CA PRO A 155 -2.11 1.54 9.02
C PRO A 155 -1.44 0.17 9.14
N ALA A 156 -2.21 -0.88 9.41
CA ALA A 156 -1.68 -2.22 9.58
C ALA A 156 -1.15 -2.73 8.23
N PRO A 157 0.10 -3.23 8.17
CA PRO A 157 0.47 -4.15 7.11
C PRO A 157 -0.42 -5.36 7.31
N ARG A 158 -1.49 -5.46 6.54
CA ARG A 158 -2.15 -6.75 6.38
C ARG A 158 -1.33 -7.43 5.29
N ARG A 159 -0.50 -8.41 5.64
CA ARG A 159 0.03 -9.40 4.70
C ARG A 159 -1.16 -10.13 4.07
N LEU A 160 -1.81 -9.48 3.11
CA LEU A 160 -2.90 -10.05 2.31
C LEU A 160 -2.38 -10.96 1.20
N GLU A 161 -1.06 -11.07 1.02
CA GLU A 161 -0.44 -11.96 0.02
C GLU A 161 -0.91 -13.41 0.15
N LEU A 162 -1.34 -13.82 1.35
CA LEU A 162 -1.80 -15.17 1.64
C LEU A 162 -3.28 -15.24 2.06
N GLY A 163 -4.01 -14.12 2.11
CA GLY A 163 -5.42 -14.07 2.53
C GLY A 163 -5.66 -14.37 4.02
N ARG A 164 -6.28 -13.42 4.75
CA ARG A 164 -6.50 -13.50 6.21
C ARG A 164 -7.28 -14.73 6.68
N THR A 165 -8.17 -15.24 5.82
CA THR A 165 -9.05 -16.37 6.14
C THR A 165 -9.03 -17.42 5.03
N ASN A 166 -7.89 -17.58 4.37
CA ASN A 166 -7.73 -18.59 3.32
C ASN A 166 -7.17 -19.89 3.95
N PRO A 167 -7.95 -20.99 3.99
CA PRO A 167 -7.51 -22.24 4.59
C PRO A 167 -6.31 -22.88 3.87
N ASP A 168 -6.24 -22.78 2.55
CA ASP A 168 -5.12 -23.35 1.78
C ASP A 168 -3.81 -22.61 2.08
N ALA A 169 -3.88 -21.28 2.14
CA ALA A 169 -2.71 -20.50 2.49
C ALA A 169 -2.30 -20.69 3.95
N PHE A 170 -3.25 -20.87 4.86
CA PHE A 170 -2.97 -21.23 6.25
C PHE A 170 -2.23 -22.57 6.36
N TYR A 171 -2.62 -23.56 5.57
CA TYR A 171 -1.96 -24.85 5.52
C TYR A 171 -0.57 -24.79 4.88
N GLU A 172 -0.43 -24.09 3.75
CA GLU A 172 0.76 -24.21 2.90
C GLU A 172 1.79 -23.10 3.09
N ARG A 173 1.38 -21.91 3.55
CA ARG A 173 2.18 -20.68 3.34
C ARG A 173 2.29 -19.76 4.54
N TRP A 174 1.47 -19.92 5.59
CA TRP A 174 1.51 -19.05 6.76
C TRP A 174 2.75 -19.27 7.64
N TYR A 175 3.39 -20.43 7.53
CA TYR A 175 4.64 -20.73 8.22
C TYR A 175 5.83 -20.56 7.28
N ASP A 176 6.81 -19.74 7.68
CA ASP A 176 8.11 -19.67 7.00
C ASP A 176 8.99 -20.84 7.45
N LEU A 177 8.67 -22.03 6.93
CA LEU A 177 9.37 -23.27 7.26
C LEU A 177 10.85 -23.21 6.87
N ALA A 178 11.18 -22.48 5.80
CA ALA A 178 12.55 -22.28 5.36
C ALA A 178 13.36 -21.45 6.37
N ALA A 179 12.78 -20.36 6.90
CA ALA A 179 13.41 -19.60 7.97
C ALA A 179 13.48 -20.40 9.27
N LEU A 180 12.44 -21.15 9.64
CA LEU A 180 12.47 -22.03 10.81
C LEU A 180 13.61 -23.07 10.71
N GLY A 181 13.73 -23.72 9.56
CA GLY A 181 14.82 -24.65 9.29
C GLY A 181 16.19 -23.98 9.41
N ARG A 182 16.41 -22.88 8.67
CA ARG A 182 17.71 -22.20 8.60
C ARG A 182 18.14 -21.53 9.91
N GLU A 183 17.20 -20.90 10.63
CA GLU A 183 17.51 -20.01 11.76
C GLU A 183 17.36 -20.68 13.12
N VAL A 184 16.72 -21.85 13.19
CA VAL A 184 16.47 -22.56 14.45
C VAL A 184 16.93 -24.01 14.39
N LEU A 185 16.50 -24.81 13.41
CA LEU A 185 16.76 -26.25 13.42
C LEU A 185 18.17 -26.63 12.92
N GLU A 186 18.59 -26.11 11.77
CA GLU A 186 19.90 -26.38 11.17
C GLU A 186 21.07 -25.98 12.09
N PRO A 187 21.03 -24.83 12.81
CA PRO A 187 22.06 -24.50 13.79
C PRO A 187 22.19 -25.49 14.95
N LEU A 188 21.18 -26.33 15.23
CA LEU A 188 21.18 -27.28 16.34
C LEU A 188 21.62 -28.68 15.96
N ARG A 189 21.90 -28.94 14.67
CA ARG A 189 22.43 -30.23 14.23
C ARG A 189 23.81 -30.49 14.84
N THR A 190 24.27 -31.74 14.76
CA THR A 190 25.54 -32.21 15.35
C THR A 190 26.76 -31.34 14.99
N ASN A 191 26.76 -30.67 13.82
CA ASN A 191 27.82 -29.75 13.37
C ASN A 191 27.33 -28.30 13.21
N GLY A 192 26.16 -27.98 13.73
CA GLY A 192 25.56 -26.65 13.69
C GLY A 192 26.24 -25.68 14.67
N SER A 193 25.97 -24.39 14.50
CA SER A 193 26.62 -23.34 15.30
C SER A 193 26.13 -23.27 16.76
N GLY A 194 25.02 -23.92 17.09
CA GLY A 194 24.29 -23.79 18.34
C GLY A 194 23.62 -22.42 18.53
N ARG A 195 23.72 -21.51 17.55
CA ARG A 195 23.16 -20.15 17.62
C ARG A 195 21.84 -20.07 16.86
N ILE A 196 20.75 -19.83 17.57
CA ILE A 196 19.40 -19.76 17.02
C ILE A 196 18.81 -18.36 17.13
N LEU A 197 17.84 -18.06 16.28
CA LEU A 197 17.03 -16.85 16.39
C LEU A 197 15.69 -17.19 17.09
N PRO A 198 15.47 -16.77 18.34
CA PRO A 198 14.32 -17.24 19.15
C PRO A 198 12.97 -16.71 18.66
N THR A 199 12.96 -15.65 17.86
CA THR A 199 11.74 -15.11 17.27
C THR A 199 12.08 -14.40 15.95
N LEU A 200 11.29 -14.68 14.91
CA LEU A 200 11.45 -14.11 13.58
C LEU A 200 10.44 -12.99 13.32
N TRP A 201 9.22 -13.17 13.80
CA TRP A 201 8.07 -12.33 13.49
C TRP A 201 7.14 -12.17 14.69
N ASN A 202 6.62 -10.96 14.89
CA ASN A 202 5.58 -10.65 15.86
C ASN A 202 4.23 -10.62 15.14
N PRO A 203 3.34 -11.60 15.39
CA PRO A 203 2.05 -11.69 14.71
C PRO A 203 1.05 -10.62 15.17
N VAL A 204 1.25 -10.00 16.35
CA VAL A 204 0.38 -8.93 16.87
C VAL A 204 0.66 -7.62 16.14
N THR A 205 1.94 -7.33 15.88
CA THR A 205 2.35 -6.08 15.23
C THR A 205 2.63 -6.22 13.73
N ASP A 206 2.63 -7.45 13.21
CA ASP A 206 3.00 -7.83 11.85
C ASP A 206 4.37 -7.26 11.43
N ARG A 207 5.38 -7.52 12.26
CA ARG A 207 6.76 -7.04 12.07
C ARG A 207 7.78 -8.09 12.45
N SER A 208 8.95 -8.04 11.82
CA SER A 208 10.10 -8.80 12.32
C SER A 208 10.48 -8.29 13.71
N THR A 209 10.78 -9.21 14.62
CA THR A 209 11.07 -8.92 16.03
C THR A 209 12.46 -8.36 16.28
N ARG A 210 13.37 -8.46 15.30
CA ARG A 210 14.79 -8.04 15.42
C ARG A 210 15.49 -8.64 16.66
N ALA A 211 15.10 -9.84 17.09
CA ALA A 211 15.72 -10.46 18.24
C ALA A 211 17.21 -10.75 17.97
N ALA A 212 18.00 -10.73 19.04
CA ALA A 212 19.37 -11.19 19.00
C ALA A 212 19.41 -12.72 18.96
N TYR A 213 20.46 -13.26 18.34
CA TYR A 213 20.73 -14.69 18.39
C TYR A 213 21.04 -15.14 19.81
N LEU A 214 20.54 -16.33 20.16
CA LEU A 214 20.83 -17.02 21.41
C LEU A 214 21.69 -18.25 21.12
N THR A 215 22.67 -18.52 21.99
CA THR A 215 23.41 -19.78 21.95
C THR A 215 22.70 -20.79 22.86
N VAL A 216 22.29 -21.93 22.31
CA VAL A 216 21.70 -23.02 23.08
C VAL A 216 22.82 -23.75 23.84
N PRO A 217 22.70 -23.92 25.18
CA PRO A 217 23.72 -24.61 25.95
C PRO A 217 23.76 -26.11 25.63
N PRO A 218 24.88 -26.82 25.91
CA PRO A 218 24.94 -28.27 25.78
C PRO A 218 23.79 -28.97 26.54
N GLY A 219 23.10 -29.89 25.88
CA GLY A 219 21.92 -30.57 26.43
C GLY A 219 20.64 -29.71 26.47
N GLY A 220 20.67 -28.49 25.90
CA GLY A 220 19.49 -27.66 25.75
C GLY A 220 18.47 -28.26 24.79
N ILE A 221 17.19 -28.08 25.10
CA ILE A 221 16.07 -28.58 24.29
C ILE A 221 15.34 -27.38 23.71
N VAL A 222 15.03 -27.43 22.41
CA VAL A 222 14.14 -26.47 21.76
C VAL A 222 12.77 -27.10 21.60
N LEU A 223 11.77 -26.49 22.23
CA LEU A 223 10.38 -26.87 22.06
C LEU A 223 9.76 -26.08 20.90
N LEU A 224 9.48 -26.76 19.80
CA LEU A 224 8.69 -26.22 18.71
C LEU A 224 7.23 -26.63 18.88
N SER A 225 6.33 -25.65 18.97
CA SER A 225 4.90 -25.88 19.08
C SER A 225 4.16 -25.06 18.03
N GLY A 226 3.25 -25.72 17.32
CA GLY A 226 2.42 -25.10 16.30
C GLY A 226 1.54 -26.12 15.61
N PRO A 227 0.42 -25.68 15.00
CA PRO A 227 -0.43 -26.57 14.23
C PRO A 227 0.23 -26.87 12.86
N LEU A 228 -0.12 -28.02 12.28
CA LEU A 228 0.21 -28.37 10.88
C LEU A 228 1.73 -28.53 10.58
N LEU A 229 2.59 -28.66 11.61
CA LEU A 229 4.05 -28.73 11.43
C LEU A 229 4.58 -30.14 11.15
N LEU A 230 3.87 -31.20 11.58
CA LEU A 230 4.30 -32.57 11.31
C LEU A 230 4.11 -32.89 9.82
N GLY A 231 5.03 -33.64 9.22
CA GLY A 231 4.98 -33.90 7.77
C GLY A 231 5.37 -32.71 6.89
N ALA A 232 5.69 -31.55 7.46
CA ALA A 232 6.12 -30.36 6.72
C ALA A 232 7.59 -30.38 6.28
N GLY A 233 8.26 -31.54 6.36
CA GLY A 233 9.67 -31.70 6.01
C GLY A 233 10.66 -31.14 7.04
N LEU A 234 10.21 -30.88 8.26
CA LEU A 234 11.08 -30.46 9.37
C LEU A 234 11.79 -31.69 9.96
N GLU A 235 13.10 -31.61 10.11
CA GLU A 235 13.88 -32.63 10.82
C GLU A 235 13.78 -32.38 12.33
N LEU A 236 12.98 -33.22 13.01
CA LEU A 236 12.73 -33.15 14.46
C LEU A 236 13.21 -34.44 15.11
N ASP A 237 13.90 -34.33 16.26
CA ASP A 237 14.41 -35.50 16.99
C ASP A 237 13.31 -36.30 17.70
N PHE A 238 12.20 -35.62 18.05
CA PHE A 238 11.07 -36.21 18.76
C PHE A 238 9.79 -35.39 18.51
N THR A 239 8.67 -36.06 18.32
CA THR A 239 7.41 -35.45 17.93
C THR A 239 6.24 -35.91 18.80
N VAL A 240 5.41 -34.94 19.21
CA VAL A 240 4.17 -35.19 19.94
C VAL A 240 3.02 -34.61 19.15
N HIS A 241 2.09 -35.46 18.71
CA HIS A 241 0.86 -35.02 18.05
C HIS A 241 -0.30 -34.94 19.05
N CYS A 242 -0.80 -33.72 19.25
CA CYS A 242 -2.01 -33.47 20.03
C CYS A 242 -3.24 -33.48 19.12
N GLY A 243 -3.85 -34.67 18.95
CA GLY A 243 -5.00 -34.89 18.07
C GLY A 243 -6.34 -34.60 18.74
N GLN A 244 -7.30 -34.08 17.96
CA GLN A 244 -8.70 -33.91 18.38
C GLN A 244 -9.62 -34.62 17.38
N SER A 245 -10.72 -35.19 17.86
CA SER A 245 -11.79 -35.64 16.96
C SER A 245 -12.39 -34.44 16.21
N THR A 246 -12.93 -34.69 15.01
CA THR A 246 -13.60 -33.66 14.22
C THR A 246 -14.71 -32.97 15.01
N ALA A 247 -15.52 -33.74 15.76
CA ALA A 247 -16.57 -33.19 16.61
C ALA A 247 -16.02 -32.30 17.74
N ALA A 248 -14.91 -32.70 18.38
CA ALA A 248 -14.30 -31.88 19.42
C ALA A 248 -13.72 -30.58 18.85
N ARG A 249 -13.04 -30.66 17.71
CA ARG A 249 -12.49 -29.51 16.98
C ARG A 249 -13.59 -28.52 16.56
N ASP A 250 -14.64 -28.99 15.89
CA ASP A 250 -15.73 -28.15 15.38
C ASP A 250 -16.48 -27.39 16.49
N ARG A 251 -16.63 -28.01 17.66
CA ARG A 251 -17.28 -27.42 18.83
C ARG A 251 -16.40 -26.39 19.55
N ARG A 252 -15.07 -26.52 19.44
CA ARG A 252 -14.12 -25.78 20.28
C ARG A 252 -13.37 -24.68 19.54
N THR A 253 -13.31 -24.75 18.21
CA THR A 253 -12.79 -23.66 17.40
C THR A 253 -13.73 -22.46 17.51
N PRO A 254 -13.25 -21.30 18.01
CA PRO A 254 -14.04 -20.08 18.08
C PRO A 254 -14.57 -19.67 16.70
N ASP A 255 -15.72 -19.00 16.65
CA ASP A 255 -16.36 -18.61 15.39
C ASP A 255 -15.44 -17.83 14.44
N ALA A 256 -14.60 -16.95 14.99
CA ALA A 256 -13.64 -16.16 14.24
C ALA A 256 -12.55 -17.01 13.54
N ASP A 257 -12.32 -18.24 14.01
CA ASP A 257 -11.26 -19.14 13.54
C ASP A 257 -11.81 -20.37 12.78
N ARG A 258 -13.14 -20.51 12.65
CA ARG A 258 -13.76 -21.65 11.95
C ARG A 258 -13.32 -21.80 10.50
N TRP A 259 -12.87 -20.71 9.88
CA TRP A 259 -12.31 -20.73 8.53
C TRP A 259 -11.04 -21.61 8.42
N THR A 260 -10.38 -21.94 9.53
CA THR A 260 -9.20 -22.83 9.57
C THR A 260 -9.55 -24.31 9.51
N LEU A 261 -10.81 -24.70 9.81
CA LEU A 261 -11.23 -26.10 9.91
C LEU A 261 -10.92 -26.93 8.64
N PRO A 262 -11.13 -26.42 7.40
CA PRO A 262 -10.75 -27.14 6.19
C PRO A 262 -9.26 -27.49 6.11
N ALA A 263 -8.37 -26.60 6.58
CA ALA A 263 -6.93 -26.84 6.59
C ALA A 263 -6.57 -28.00 7.51
N TYR A 264 -7.16 -28.03 8.71
CA TYR A 264 -6.94 -29.14 9.64
C TYR A 264 -7.55 -30.46 9.15
N LEU A 265 -8.65 -30.42 8.39
CA LEU A 265 -9.24 -31.62 7.77
C LEU A 265 -8.27 -32.19 6.72
N ARG A 266 -7.83 -31.33 5.79
CA ARG A 266 -6.85 -31.67 4.77
C ARG A 266 -5.56 -32.23 5.36
N TYR A 267 -5.02 -31.60 6.41
CA TYR A 267 -3.85 -32.09 7.12
C TYR A 267 -4.04 -33.50 7.71
N ALA A 268 -5.20 -33.79 8.31
CA ALA A 268 -5.47 -35.12 8.85
C ALA A 268 -5.54 -36.19 7.74
N GLU A 269 -6.03 -35.82 6.57
CA GLU A 269 -6.19 -36.69 5.40
C GLU A 269 -4.87 -36.89 4.61
N GLU A 270 -4.06 -35.85 4.47
CA GLU A 270 -2.83 -35.91 3.66
C GLU A 270 -1.62 -36.37 4.47
N VAL A 271 -1.49 -35.92 5.72
CA VAL A 271 -0.29 -36.15 6.54
C VAL A 271 -0.45 -37.37 7.44
N HIS A 272 -1.68 -37.70 7.85
CA HIS A 272 -1.95 -38.77 8.81
C HIS A 272 -1.07 -38.67 10.07
N PRO A 273 -1.11 -37.55 10.80
CA PRO A 273 -0.16 -37.21 11.85
C PRO A 273 -0.16 -38.18 13.04
N GLU A 274 -1.27 -38.88 13.27
CA GLU A 274 -1.37 -39.93 14.30
C GLU A 274 -0.45 -41.13 14.01
N TYR A 275 -0.06 -41.36 12.76
CA TYR A 275 0.88 -42.43 12.39
C TYR A 275 2.34 -41.96 12.31
N LEU A 276 2.56 -40.67 12.08
CA LEU A 276 3.91 -40.11 11.92
C LEU A 276 4.56 -39.71 13.24
N ALA A 277 3.76 -39.39 14.26
CA ALA A 277 4.30 -38.90 15.53
C ALA A 277 4.85 -40.03 16.40
N ASP A 278 5.90 -39.74 17.17
CA ASP A 278 6.45 -40.67 18.16
C ASP A 278 5.46 -40.92 19.31
N VAL A 279 4.69 -39.88 19.67
CA VAL A 279 3.66 -39.92 20.70
C VAL A 279 2.39 -39.22 20.22
N VAL A 280 1.24 -39.85 20.45
CA VAL A 280 -0.07 -39.26 20.16
C VAL A 280 -0.85 -39.04 21.45
N LEU A 281 -1.29 -37.80 21.65
CA LEU A 281 -2.18 -37.41 22.75
C LEU A 281 -3.55 -37.05 22.19
N ARG A 282 -4.61 -37.70 22.68
CA ARG A 282 -5.99 -37.32 22.41
C ARG A 282 -6.39 -36.17 23.33
N MET A 283 -6.80 -35.05 22.72
CA MET A 283 -7.04 -33.76 23.36
C MET A 283 -8.48 -33.23 23.13
N ASP A 284 -9.47 -34.12 23.07
CA ASP A 284 -10.89 -33.77 22.92
C ASP A 284 -11.40 -32.92 24.10
N ASP A 285 -10.78 -33.05 25.29
CA ASP A 285 -10.89 -32.13 26.44
C ASP A 285 -9.50 -31.76 26.96
N PRO A 286 -9.05 -30.47 27.02
CA PRO A 286 -7.66 -30.17 27.35
C PRO A 286 -7.38 -30.46 28.84
N ARG A 287 -8.45 -30.61 29.64
CA ARG A 287 -8.42 -30.98 31.04
C ARG A 287 -8.28 -32.49 31.25
N HIS A 288 -8.49 -33.28 30.19
CA HIS A 288 -8.46 -34.74 30.23
C HIS A 288 -7.67 -35.29 29.04
N PRO A 289 -6.36 -34.98 28.94
CA PRO A 289 -5.49 -35.56 27.93
C PRO A 289 -5.42 -37.09 28.11
N ALA A 290 -5.47 -37.84 27.00
CA ALA A 290 -5.27 -39.29 27.02
C ALA A 290 -4.14 -39.67 26.07
N LEU A 291 -3.19 -40.48 26.55
CA LEU A 291 -2.19 -41.10 25.69
C LEU A 291 -2.89 -42.14 24.81
N VAL A 292 -2.67 -42.06 23.50
CA VAL A 292 -3.15 -43.10 22.58
C VAL A 292 -2.10 -44.20 22.58
N GLU A 293 -2.43 -45.32 23.22
CA GLU A 293 -1.60 -46.52 23.14
C GLU A 293 -1.74 -47.13 21.74
N SER A 294 -0.61 -47.24 21.04
CA SER A 294 -0.56 -47.94 19.75
C SER A 294 -1.00 -49.38 19.95
N ALA A 295 -2.06 -49.81 19.26
CA ALA A 295 -2.47 -51.21 19.23
C ALA A 295 -1.55 -52.07 18.36
N VAL A 296 -0.23 -51.90 18.48
CA VAL A 296 0.80 -52.74 17.84
C VAL A 296 2.06 -52.67 18.71
N GLY A 297 2.44 -53.81 19.28
CA GLY A 297 3.81 -54.10 19.71
C GLY A 297 4.62 -54.73 18.58
#